data_AF-A0A319DDS1-F1
#
_entry.id   AF-A0A319DDS1-F1
#
_cell.length_a   1.000
_cell.length_b   1.000
_cell.length_c   1.000
_cell.angle_alpha   90.00
_cell.angle_beta   90.00
_cell.angle_gamma   90.00
#
_symmetry.space_group_name_H-M   'P 1'
#
loop_
_entity.id
_entity.type
_entity.pdbx_description
1 polymer ?
#
loop_
_entity_poly.entity_id
_entity_poly.type
_entity_poly.pdbx_seq_one_letter_code
_entity_poly.pdbx_strand_id
1 'polypeptide(L)'
;MQKRAQNREDAEFLTRHKALAPNRIRAIETGGCPHAAVREDISANLLALQSLHKQFQTDLLLIESGGDNLAANYSRELADFIIYVIDVAGGDKVPRKGGPGITGSDLLVVNKCDLAAIVGADLGVMERDAARMREGGPTVFAEVKNGKGMEHIVGLILSAWKACGAYEECVRRWKAGGQRGSGSVDV
;
A
#
# COMPACT_ATOMS: atom_id res chain seq x y z
N MET A 1 4.97 12.44 -0.38
CA MET A 1 3.96 11.39 -0.10
C MET A 1 2.63 12.04 0.24
N GLN A 2 1.53 11.52 -0.28
CA GLN A 2 0.16 11.80 0.17
C GLN A 2 -0.59 10.50 0.29
N LYS A 3 -1.55 10.41 1.21
CA LYS A 3 -2.23 9.15 1.52
C LYS A 3 -3.74 9.31 1.40
N ARG A 4 -4.38 8.38 0.69
CA ARG A 4 -5.84 8.24 0.68
C ARG A 4 -6.26 7.24 1.74
N ALA A 5 -7.36 7.54 2.42
CA ALA A 5 -8.10 6.65 3.32
C ALA A 5 -9.47 6.33 2.68
N GLN A 6 -9.99 5.11 2.88
CA GLN A 6 -11.24 4.72 2.23
C GLN A 6 -12.47 5.15 3.00
N ASN A 7 -12.39 5.30 4.33
CA ASN A 7 -13.46 5.90 5.11
C ASN A 7 -12.94 7.12 5.90
N ARG A 8 -13.87 7.84 6.52
CA ARG A 8 -13.52 9.00 7.36
C ARG A 8 -12.72 8.59 8.59
N GLU A 9 -12.99 7.42 9.15
CA GLU A 9 -12.32 6.88 10.34
C GLU A 9 -10.82 6.62 10.11
N ASP A 10 -10.45 6.07 8.95
CA ASP A 10 -9.08 5.82 8.53
C ASP A 10 -8.33 7.15 8.36
N ALA A 11 -8.99 8.14 7.74
CA ALA A 11 -8.40 9.47 7.57
C ALA A 11 -8.18 10.15 8.92
N GLU A 12 -9.15 10.05 9.83
CA GLU A 12 -9.05 10.54 11.21
C GLU A 12 -7.96 9.79 11.99
N PHE A 13 -7.84 8.47 11.82
CA PHE A 13 -6.78 7.67 12.43
C PHE A 13 -5.40 8.14 11.98
N LEU A 14 -5.19 8.27 10.67
CA LEU A 14 -3.91 8.71 10.10
C LEU A 14 -3.54 10.13 10.53
N THR A 15 -4.54 11.00 10.59
CA THR A 15 -4.35 12.39 11.04
C THR A 15 -3.95 12.43 12.53
N ARG A 16 -4.65 11.68 13.39
CA ARG A 16 -4.33 11.59 14.83
C ARG A 16 -2.93 11.04 15.10
N HIS A 17 -2.45 10.14 14.24
CA HIS A 17 -1.11 9.55 14.36
C HIS A 17 -0.03 10.34 13.62
N LYS A 18 -0.35 11.56 13.15
CA LYS A 18 0.58 12.44 12.42
C LYS A 18 1.27 11.74 11.24
N ALA A 19 0.56 10.85 10.56
CA ALA A 19 1.12 10.12 9.42
C ALA A 19 1.50 11.09 8.28
N LEU A 20 0.64 12.09 8.05
CA LEU A 20 0.82 13.20 7.11
C LEU A 20 0.01 14.41 7.60
N ALA A 21 0.29 15.60 7.06
CA ALA A 21 -0.55 16.77 7.26
C ALA A 21 -2.01 16.47 6.86
N PRO A 22 -3.04 16.92 7.60
CA PRO A 22 -4.44 16.62 7.32
C PRO A 22 -4.87 16.97 5.89
N ASN A 23 -4.40 18.09 5.35
CA ASN A 23 -4.71 18.52 3.98
C ASN A 23 -4.12 17.62 2.89
N ARG A 24 -3.22 16.70 3.25
CA ARG A 24 -2.63 15.68 2.37
C ARG A 24 -3.28 14.31 2.52
N ILE A 25 -4.34 14.22 3.32
CA ILE A 25 -5.13 13.01 3.52
C ILE A 25 -6.53 13.25 2.96
N ARG A 26 -6.99 12.34 2.09
CA ARG A 26 -8.34 12.41 1.52
C ARG A 26 -9.08 11.11 1.82
N ALA A 27 -10.20 11.23 2.53
CA ALA A 27 -11.19 10.15 2.65
C ALA A 27 -12.03 10.09 1.37
N ILE A 28 -12.30 8.88 0.86
CA ILE A 28 -13.20 8.68 -0.29
C ILE A 28 -14.19 7.58 0.06
N GLU A 29 -15.39 7.98 0.43
CA GLU A 29 -16.49 7.06 0.69
C GLU A 29 -16.98 6.47 -0.63
N THR A 30 -16.71 5.19 -0.81
CA THR A 30 -17.21 4.42 -1.94
C THR A 30 -18.59 3.93 -1.53
N GLY A 31 -19.67 4.52 -2.06
CA GLY A 31 -21.06 4.21 -1.66
C GLY A 31 -21.54 2.77 -1.95
N GLY A 32 -20.65 1.83 -2.25
CA GLY A 32 -20.90 0.44 -2.61
C GLY A 32 -19.73 -0.50 -2.28
N CYS A 33 -19.58 -1.61 -3.03
CA CYS A 33 -18.58 -2.65 -2.78
C CYS A 33 -17.13 -2.13 -2.93
N PRO A 34 -16.26 -2.21 -1.90
CA PRO A 34 -14.91 -1.64 -1.93
C PRO A 34 -14.07 -2.07 -3.12
N HIS A 35 -14.14 -3.35 -3.52
CA HIS A 35 -13.48 -3.90 -4.72
C HIS A 35 -13.81 -3.15 -6.00
N ALA A 36 -15.09 -2.79 -6.22
CA ALA A 36 -15.54 -2.17 -7.44
C ALA A 36 -14.90 -0.78 -7.60
N ALA A 37 -14.81 -0.04 -6.50
CA ALA A 37 -14.22 1.29 -6.51
C ALA A 37 -12.71 1.31 -6.80
N VAL A 38 -12.00 0.21 -6.59
CA VAL A 38 -10.56 0.11 -6.85
C VAL A 38 -10.22 -0.64 -8.14
N ARG A 39 -11.21 -1.25 -8.79
CA ARG A 39 -11.00 -2.12 -9.95
C ARG A 39 -11.91 -1.82 -11.14
N GLU A 40 -13.22 -1.70 -10.93
CA GLU A 40 -14.21 -1.61 -12.01
C GLU A 40 -14.55 -0.15 -12.34
N ASP A 41 -14.81 0.66 -11.32
CA ASP A 41 -15.00 2.11 -11.45
C ASP A 41 -14.02 2.84 -10.55
N ILE A 42 -12.88 3.21 -11.13
CA ILE A 42 -11.79 3.90 -10.44
C ILE A 42 -11.94 5.42 -10.45
N SER A 43 -13.03 5.96 -11.02
CA SER A 43 -13.16 7.37 -11.36
C SER A 43 -13.03 8.29 -10.14
N ALA A 44 -13.70 7.95 -9.04
CA ALA A 44 -13.63 8.73 -7.80
C ALA A 44 -12.21 8.79 -7.22
N ASN A 45 -11.48 7.68 -7.33
CA ASN A 45 -10.11 7.58 -6.84
C ASN A 45 -9.15 8.36 -7.72
N LEU A 46 -9.27 8.20 -9.04
CA LEU A 46 -8.44 8.90 -9.99
C LEU A 46 -8.63 10.42 -9.89
N LEU A 47 -9.88 10.90 -9.76
CA LEU A 47 -10.17 12.32 -9.58
C LEU A 47 -9.53 12.88 -8.30
N ALA A 48 -9.60 12.14 -7.20
CA ALA A 48 -8.98 12.56 -5.95
C ALA A 48 -7.45 12.59 -6.04
N LEU A 49 -6.84 11.59 -6.69
CA LEU A 49 -5.39 11.53 -6.91
C LEU A 49 -4.91 12.68 -7.80
N GLN A 50 -5.62 12.97 -8.88
CA GLN A 50 -5.34 14.11 -9.76
C GLN A 50 -5.46 15.44 -9.01
N SER A 51 -6.49 15.58 -8.18
CA SER A 51 -6.69 16.79 -7.36
C SER A 51 -5.54 17.00 -6.37
N LEU A 52 -5.16 15.92 -5.67
CA LEU A 52 -4.05 15.88 -4.73
C LEU A 52 -2.70 16.18 -5.42
N HIS A 53 -2.43 15.55 -6.56
CA HIS A 53 -1.24 15.80 -7.35
C HIS A 53 -1.19 17.25 -7.84
N LYS A 54 -2.29 17.79 -8.37
CA LYS A 54 -2.38 19.17 -8.84
C LYS A 54 -2.08 20.16 -7.71
N GLN A 55 -2.69 19.95 -6.55
CA GLN A 55 -2.57 20.86 -5.40
C GLN A 55 -1.16 20.85 -4.80
N PHE A 56 -0.48 19.69 -4.80
CA PHE A 56 0.72 19.51 -3.99
C PHE A 56 1.96 19.02 -4.73
N GLN A 57 1.87 18.82 -6.05
CA GLN A 57 2.97 18.38 -6.91
C GLN A 57 3.69 17.19 -6.30
N THR A 58 2.96 16.08 -6.11
CA THR A 58 3.44 14.95 -5.31
C THR A 58 4.59 14.20 -5.99
N ASP A 59 5.47 13.63 -5.17
CA ASP A 59 6.49 12.66 -5.61
C ASP A 59 5.90 11.23 -5.70
N LEU A 60 5.04 10.90 -4.73
CA LEU A 60 4.38 9.62 -4.56
C LEU A 60 2.99 9.83 -3.95
N LEU A 61 2.02 9.06 -4.44
CA LEU A 61 0.66 8.96 -3.91
C LEU A 61 0.43 7.54 -3.40
N LEU A 62 -0.15 7.41 -2.21
CA LEU A 62 -0.49 6.15 -1.58
C LEU A 62 -2.01 6.01 -1.52
N ILE A 63 -2.49 4.83 -1.92
CA ILE A 63 -3.90 4.49 -1.91
C ILE A 63 -4.06 3.31 -0.96
N GLU A 64 -4.87 3.48 0.07
CA GLU A 64 -5.28 2.40 0.96
C GLU A 64 -6.68 1.93 0.56
N SER A 65 -6.89 0.61 0.53
CA SER A 65 -8.21 0.03 0.34
C SER A 65 -8.89 -0.11 1.70
N GLY A 66 -10.23 -0.14 1.73
CA GLY A 66 -11.01 -0.31 2.96
C GLY A 66 -10.94 -1.69 3.63
N GLY A 67 -9.96 -2.51 3.26
CA GLY A 67 -9.87 -3.93 3.64
C GLY A 67 -10.83 -4.79 2.84
N ASP A 68 -10.38 -5.97 2.42
CA ASP A 68 -11.21 -6.88 1.65
C ASP A 68 -10.73 -8.33 1.67
N ASN A 69 -11.47 -9.22 1.01
CA ASN A 69 -11.10 -10.62 0.86
C ASN A 69 -9.99 -10.84 -0.19
N LEU A 70 -9.52 -12.09 -0.32
CA LEU A 70 -8.42 -12.50 -1.21
C LEU A 70 -8.68 -12.26 -2.71
N ALA A 71 -9.94 -12.03 -3.11
CA ALA A 71 -10.32 -11.73 -4.48
C ALA A 71 -10.09 -10.25 -4.87
N ALA A 72 -9.79 -9.37 -3.92
CA ALA A 72 -9.54 -7.97 -4.19
C ALA A 72 -8.15 -7.72 -4.74
N ASN A 73 -8.09 -6.89 -5.79
CA ASN A 73 -6.87 -6.32 -6.31
C ASN A 73 -7.17 -4.98 -6.97
N TYR A 74 -6.18 -4.07 -7.02
CA TYR A 74 -6.32 -2.80 -7.72
C TYR A 74 -6.32 -3.01 -9.24
N SER A 75 -7.07 -2.16 -9.96
CA SER A 75 -6.84 -1.97 -11.40
C SER A 75 -5.44 -1.42 -11.62
N ARG A 76 -4.76 -1.93 -12.65
CA ARG A 76 -3.46 -1.39 -13.12
C ARG A 76 -3.60 0.01 -13.73
N GLU A 77 -4.81 0.43 -14.07
CA GLU A 77 -5.08 1.83 -14.46
C GLU A 77 -5.11 2.78 -13.25
N LEU A 78 -5.25 2.26 -12.02
CA LEU A 78 -5.28 3.06 -10.80
C LEU A 78 -3.95 3.02 -10.02
N ALA A 79 -3.26 1.88 -10.02
CA ALA A 79 -2.06 1.67 -9.22
C ALA A 79 -0.88 1.15 -10.05
N ASP A 80 0.19 1.94 -10.09
CA ASP A 80 1.46 1.57 -10.75
C ASP A 80 2.20 0.45 -9.98
N PHE A 81 2.09 0.45 -8.66
CA PHE A 81 2.71 -0.53 -7.78
C PHE A 81 1.75 -0.94 -6.66
N ILE A 82 1.53 -2.25 -6.52
CA ILE A 82 0.53 -2.83 -5.62
C ILE A 82 1.23 -3.60 -4.50
N ILE A 83 0.94 -3.20 -3.27
CA ILE A 83 1.34 -3.91 -2.06
C ILE A 83 0.11 -4.64 -1.53
N TYR A 84 0.18 -5.96 -1.45
CA TYR A 84 -0.86 -6.76 -0.82
C TYR A 84 -0.40 -7.19 0.57
N VAL A 85 -1.19 -6.91 1.59
CA VAL A 85 -0.82 -7.16 2.99
C VAL A 85 -1.76 -8.21 3.56
N ILE A 86 -1.20 -9.34 4.00
CA ILE A 86 -1.89 -10.35 4.80
C ILE A 86 -1.25 -10.39 6.19
N ASP A 87 -1.94 -11.00 7.15
CA ASP A 87 -1.36 -11.20 8.49
C ASP A 87 -1.39 -12.66 8.94
N VAL A 88 -0.44 -13.01 9.78
CA VAL A 88 -0.24 -14.38 10.28
C VAL A 88 -1.43 -14.88 11.11
N ALA A 89 -2.17 -14.00 11.78
CA ALA A 89 -3.36 -14.39 12.53
C ALA A 89 -4.52 -14.82 11.62
N GLY A 90 -4.47 -14.51 10.32
CA GLY A 90 -5.37 -15.07 9.31
C GLY A 90 -5.13 -16.56 9.01
N GLY A 91 -4.02 -17.14 9.49
CA GLY A 91 -3.64 -18.54 9.37
C GLY A 91 -2.57 -18.83 8.33
N ASP A 92 -1.75 -19.86 8.58
CA ASP A 92 -0.62 -20.25 7.73
C ASP A 92 -0.99 -20.73 6.32
N LYS A 93 -2.24 -21.15 6.12
CA LYS A 93 -2.80 -21.55 4.82
C LYS A 93 -3.30 -20.38 3.98
N VAL A 94 -3.20 -19.13 4.45
CA VAL A 94 -3.66 -17.97 3.66
C VAL A 94 -2.91 -17.86 2.32
N PRO A 95 -1.57 -17.95 2.24
CA PRO A 95 -0.85 -17.83 0.97
C PRO A 95 -1.29 -18.84 -0.10
N ARG A 96 -1.50 -20.12 0.26
CA ARG A 96 -1.93 -21.15 -0.71
C ARG A 96 -3.35 -20.97 -1.25
N LYS A 97 -4.20 -20.18 -0.58
CA LYS A 97 -5.53 -19.84 -1.13
C LYS A 97 -5.40 -19.00 -2.40
N GLY A 98 -4.27 -18.32 -2.59
CA GLY A 98 -4.02 -17.49 -3.75
C GLY A 98 -4.98 -16.31 -3.83
N GLY A 99 -5.49 -16.08 -5.04
CA GLY A 99 -6.27 -14.88 -5.35
C GLY A 99 -5.39 -13.78 -5.95
N PRO A 100 -6.00 -12.85 -6.69
CA PRO A 100 -5.29 -11.85 -7.48
C PRO A 100 -4.39 -10.93 -6.64
N GLY A 101 -4.71 -10.71 -5.36
CA GLY A 101 -3.84 -9.98 -4.44
C GLY A 101 -2.55 -10.73 -4.13
N ILE A 102 -2.64 -12.03 -3.82
CA ILE A 102 -1.45 -12.84 -3.52
C ILE A 102 -0.64 -13.08 -4.79
N THR A 103 -1.26 -13.45 -5.91
CA THR A 103 -0.52 -13.85 -7.12
C THR A 103 -0.09 -12.65 -7.98
N GLY A 104 -0.87 -11.57 -8.00
CA GLY A 104 -0.72 -10.48 -8.96
C GLY A 104 -0.20 -9.15 -8.40
N SER A 105 0.03 -9.05 -7.08
CA SER A 105 0.67 -7.87 -6.48
C SER A 105 2.18 -7.86 -6.67
N ASP A 106 2.75 -6.66 -6.80
CA ASP A 106 4.19 -6.48 -7.00
C ASP A 106 4.97 -6.82 -5.71
N LEU A 107 4.35 -6.62 -4.55
CA LEU A 107 4.89 -6.99 -3.25
C LEU A 107 3.80 -7.62 -2.36
N LEU A 108 4.03 -8.84 -1.89
CA LEU A 108 3.28 -9.43 -0.79
C LEU A 108 3.97 -9.15 0.55
N VAL A 109 3.24 -8.63 1.51
CA VAL A 109 3.69 -8.49 2.90
C VAL A 109 2.92 -9.46 3.78
N VAL A 110 3.64 -10.31 4.50
CA VAL A 110 3.12 -11.19 5.56
C VAL A 110 3.45 -10.54 6.89
N ASN A 111 2.48 -9.83 7.49
CA ASN A 111 2.69 -9.03 8.69
C ASN A 111 2.29 -9.78 9.98
N LYS A 112 2.68 -9.23 11.13
CA LYS A 112 2.41 -9.75 12.48
C LYS A 112 3.06 -11.13 12.72
N CYS A 113 4.27 -11.34 12.22
CA CYS A 113 5.01 -12.61 12.39
C CYS A 113 5.27 -12.95 13.86
N ASP A 114 5.29 -11.96 14.75
CA ASP A 114 5.38 -12.13 16.20
C ASP A 114 4.22 -12.95 16.79
N LEU A 115 3.07 -13.02 16.10
CA LEU A 115 1.91 -13.77 16.56
C LEU A 115 1.95 -15.26 16.18
N ALA A 116 2.90 -15.71 15.35
CA ALA A 116 2.91 -17.06 14.78
C ALA A 116 2.74 -18.17 15.83
N ALA A 117 3.50 -18.10 16.93
CA ALA A 117 3.47 -19.10 17.98
C ALA A 117 2.11 -19.16 18.70
N ILE A 118 1.49 -18.00 18.97
CA ILE A 118 0.23 -17.94 19.73
C ILE A 118 -0.99 -18.35 18.89
N VAL A 119 -0.91 -18.21 17.56
CA VAL A 119 -1.98 -18.67 16.64
C VAL A 119 -1.71 -20.05 16.03
N GLY A 120 -0.57 -20.67 16.38
CA GLY A 120 -0.16 -21.98 15.84
C GLY A 120 0.14 -21.97 14.34
N ALA A 121 0.62 -20.85 13.80
CA ALA A 121 0.96 -20.70 12.39
C ALA A 121 2.45 -21.01 12.13
N ASP A 122 2.73 -21.76 11.06
CA ASP A 122 4.09 -22.04 10.61
C ASP A 122 4.52 -21.04 9.51
N LEU A 123 5.51 -20.19 9.82
CA LEU A 123 6.03 -19.19 8.88
C LEU A 123 6.74 -19.84 7.68
N GLY A 124 7.36 -21.01 7.84
CA GLY A 124 7.99 -21.74 6.74
C GLY A 124 6.96 -22.35 5.77
N VAL A 125 5.78 -22.73 6.27
CA VAL A 125 4.64 -23.08 5.41
C VAL A 125 4.18 -21.87 4.60
N MET A 126 4.00 -20.72 5.26
CA MET A 126 3.59 -19.48 4.60
C MET A 126 4.59 -19.04 3.53
N GLU A 127 5.89 -19.11 3.82
CA GLU A 127 6.96 -18.71 2.90
C GLU A 127 6.98 -19.59 1.65
N ARG A 128 6.97 -20.91 1.84
CA ARG A 128 6.93 -21.88 0.73
C ARG A 128 5.69 -21.70 -0.14
N ASP A 129 4.53 -21.51 0.47
CA ASP A 129 3.27 -21.35 -0.26
C ASP A 129 3.22 -20.01 -0.99
N ALA A 130 3.68 -18.91 -0.37
CA ALA A 130 3.79 -17.61 -1.02
C ALA A 130 4.73 -17.66 -2.22
N ALA A 131 5.92 -18.24 -2.06
CA ALA A 131 6.89 -18.40 -3.15
C ALA A 131 6.30 -19.20 -4.32
N ARG A 132 5.54 -20.27 -4.03
CA ARG A 132 4.86 -21.06 -5.06
C ARG A 132 3.78 -20.26 -5.78
N MET A 133 2.88 -19.59 -5.04
CA MET A 133 1.76 -18.87 -5.63
C MET A 133 2.18 -17.61 -6.39
N ARG A 134 3.36 -17.08 -6.07
CA ARG A 134 3.92 -15.86 -6.68
C ARG A 134 5.00 -16.13 -7.72
N GLU A 135 5.28 -17.40 -8.03
CA GLU A 135 6.36 -17.79 -8.94
C GLU A 135 7.72 -17.18 -8.55
N GLY A 136 7.98 -17.09 -7.23
CA GLY A 136 9.18 -16.46 -6.67
C GLY A 136 9.12 -14.93 -6.54
N GLY A 137 7.96 -14.31 -6.78
CA GLY A 137 7.77 -12.87 -6.66
C GLY A 137 8.04 -12.30 -5.25
N PRO A 138 8.41 -11.02 -5.12
CA PRO A 138 8.85 -10.43 -3.85
C PRO A 138 7.85 -10.63 -2.71
N THR A 139 8.31 -11.22 -1.61
CA THR A 139 7.52 -11.43 -0.40
C THR A 139 8.34 -11.02 0.82
N VAL A 140 7.75 -10.22 1.70
CA VAL A 140 8.42 -9.75 2.93
C VAL A 140 7.62 -10.18 4.15
N PHE A 141 8.28 -10.92 5.04
CA PHE A 141 7.78 -11.23 6.38
C PHE A 141 8.13 -10.09 7.33
N ALA A 142 7.14 -9.59 8.07
CA ALA A 142 7.26 -8.34 8.81
C ALA A 142 6.58 -8.41 10.19
N GLU A 143 7.11 -7.57 11.08
CA GLU A 143 6.49 -7.21 12.34
C GLU A 143 6.44 -5.68 12.39
N VAL A 144 5.48 -5.07 11.67
CA VAL A 144 5.46 -3.61 11.46
C VAL A 144 5.50 -2.84 12.78
N LYS A 145 4.79 -3.34 13.81
CA LYS A 145 4.78 -2.74 15.15
C LYS A 145 6.17 -2.71 15.81
N ASN A 146 7.03 -3.68 15.48
CA ASN A 146 8.39 -3.81 16.01
C ASN A 146 9.45 -3.33 15.00
N GLY A 147 9.03 -2.73 13.87
CA GLY A 147 9.91 -2.23 12.82
C GLY A 147 10.59 -3.30 11.95
N LYS A 148 10.36 -4.60 12.19
CA LYS A 148 11.03 -5.66 11.41
C LYS A 148 10.44 -5.75 10.01
N GLY A 149 11.32 -5.81 9.01
CA GLY A 149 10.94 -5.87 7.59
C GLY A 149 10.58 -4.52 6.95
N MET A 150 10.46 -3.45 7.74
CA MET A 150 10.04 -2.13 7.23
C MET A 150 11.04 -1.51 6.26
N GLU A 151 12.34 -1.62 6.54
CA GLU A 151 13.37 -1.10 5.64
C GLU A 151 13.32 -1.79 4.27
N HIS A 152 13.09 -3.10 4.24
CA HIS A 152 12.98 -3.86 3.01
C HIS A 152 11.72 -3.45 2.21
N ILE A 153 10.57 -3.31 2.88
CA ILE A 153 9.32 -2.85 2.25
C ILE A 153 9.53 -1.46 1.62
N VAL A 154 10.09 -0.51 2.37
CA VAL A 154 10.35 0.85 1.86
C VAL A 154 11.36 0.82 0.72
N GLY A 155 12.41 0.00 0.83
CA GLY A 155 13.42 -0.19 -0.21
C GLY A 155 12.82 -0.65 -1.54
N LEU A 156 11.89 -1.62 -1.51
CA LEU A 156 11.19 -2.11 -2.69
C LEU A 156 10.32 -1.02 -3.33
N ILE A 157 9.56 -0.27 -2.54
CA ILE A 157 8.73 0.84 -3.02
C ILE A 157 9.60 1.92 -3.69
N LEU A 158 10.68 2.34 -3.03
CA LEU A 158 11.57 3.36 -3.54
C LEU A 158 12.35 2.88 -4.77
N SER A 159 12.67 1.60 -4.86
CA SER A 159 13.33 1.01 -6.03
C SER A 159 12.38 0.99 -7.23
N ALA A 160 11.12 0.59 -7.03
CA ALA A 160 10.10 0.65 -8.07
C ALA A 160 9.87 2.08 -8.56
N TRP A 161 9.78 3.04 -7.65
CA TRP A 161 9.63 4.46 -8.00
C TRP A 161 10.83 5.00 -8.81
N LYS A 162 12.05 4.65 -8.41
CA LYS A 162 13.26 5.03 -9.17
C LYS A 162 13.32 4.39 -10.55
N ALA A 163 12.67 3.26 -10.76
CA ALA A 163 12.65 2.56 -12.04
C ALA A 163 11.53 3.04 -12.99
N CYS A 164 10.54 3.81 -12.51
CA CYS A 164 9.31 4.08 -13.29
C CYS A 164 9.28 5.42 -14.06
N GLY A 165 10.42 6.09 -14.28
CA GLY A 165 10.48 7.36 -15.04
C GLY A 165 9.95 8.59 -14.29
N ALA A 166 9.04 8.39 -13.32
CA ALA A 166 8.50 9.45 -12.48
C ALA A 166 9.57 10.05 -11.55
N TYR A 167 10.59 9.28 -11.20
CA TYR A 167 11.69 9.75 -10.35
C TYR A 167 12.51 10.84 -11.03
N GLU A 168 12.85 10.69 -12.30
CA GLU A 168 13.59 11.66 -13.10
C GLU A 168 12.84 13.00 -13.17
N GLU A 169 11.53 12.93 -13.34
CA GLU A 169 10.66 14.10 -13.34
C GLU A 169 10.64 14.80 -11.97
N CYS A 170 10.57 14.03 -10.88
CA CYS A 170 10.69 14.59 -9.52
C CYS A 170 12.05 15.27 -9.32
N VAL A 171 13.15 14.63 -9.75
CA VAL A 171 14.50 15.20 -9.67
C VAL A 171 14.61 16.50 -10.47
N ARG A 172 14.04 16.55 -11.68
CA ARG A 172 14.00 17.76 -12.51
C ARG A 172 13.23 18.89 -11.81
N ARG A 173 12.06 18.58 -11.24
CA ARG A 173 11.26 19.53 -10.46
C ARG A 173 12.02 20.07 -9.25
N TRP A 174 12.68 19.21 -8.48
CA TRP A 174 13.44 19.66 -7.30
C TRP A 174 14.64 20.54 -7.70
N LYS A 175 15.33 20.23 -8.79
CA LYS A 175 16.41 21.07 -9.33
C LYS A 175 15.92 22.46 -9.76
N ALA A 176 14.66 22.56 -10.18
CA ALA A 176 14.00 23.83 -10.50
C ALA A 176 13.44 24.58 -9.27
N GLY A 177 13.77 24.15 -8.05
CA GLY A 177 13.30 24.78 -6.81
C GLY A 177 11.95 24.29 -6.30
N GLY A 178 11.39 23.23 -6.91
CA GLY A 178 10.15 22.63 -6.43
C GLY A 178 10.31 21.98 -5.05
N GLN A 179 9.23 21.99 -4.26
CA GLN A 179 9.21 21.41 -2.92
C GLN A 179 9.49 19.91 -2.97
N ARG A 180 10.35 19.43 -2.06
CA ARG A 180 10.63 18.00 -1.85
C ARG A 180 9.98 17.54 -0.54
N GLY A 181 9.37 16.35 -0.57
CA GLY A 181 8.75 15.74 0.61
C GLY A 181 7.31 16.18 0.87
N SER A 182 6.76 15.73 1.99
CA SER A 182 5.35 15.92 2.36
C SER A 182 5.05 17.18 3.19
N GLY A 183 6.06 18.02 3.47
CA GLY A 183 5.91 19.14 4.41
C GLY A 183 5.82 18.69 5.87
N SER A 184 5.57 19.63 6.78
CA SER A 184 5.42 19.36 8.22
C SER A 184 4.11 18.63 8.52
N VAL A 185 4.14 17.75 9.51
CA VAL A 185 2.95 17.09 10.08
C VAL A 185 2.43 17.81 11.32
N ASP A 186 3.19 18.78 11.83
CA ASP A 186 2.76 19.65 12.92
C ASP A 186 1.90 20.78 12.32
N VAL A 187 0.59 20.66 12.55
CA VAL A 187 -0.42 21.68 12.30
C VAL A 187 -1.03 22.07 13.63
#